data_AF-A0A8H7Y3E7-F1
#
_entry.id   AF-A0A8H7Y3E7-F1
#
_cell.length_a   1.000
_cell.length_b   1.000
_cell.length_c   1.000
_cell.angle_alpha   90.00
_cell.angle_beta   90.00
_cell.angle_gamma   90.00
#
_symmetry.space_group_name_H-M   'P 1'
#
loop_
_entity.id
_entity.type
_entity.pdbx_description
1 polymer ?
#
loop_
_entity_poly.entity_id
_entity_poly.type
_entity_poly.pdbx_seq_one_letter_code
_entity_poly.pdbx_strand_id
1 'polypeptide(L)'
;MPTVAKKRTRAEKPVSEATLTLTEPTRKKPRISTESSSSDAQPTTARKSASSKPKNIPATSKTTKVAPSKKSTQESIENAIGYAEHKESLKSGLKDLKEHVRRDRTDGYEEQAEMMTDISAEILKWLPKLWQLMTKVKGPDFKRIQQALVLCTDTVKGMEKCNSRCEYTDLPFNIKITDDDKNVIYKSSECVLDMLAWMWKELLVHAASKNQSIDAMLTLVERRDLAHSVFSLIRKPGSKQKGNEEEFWDAHWSDAMKESASQMCAKRQQK
;
A
#
# COMPACT_ATOMS: atom_id res chain seq x y z
N MET A 1 -28.80 -52.23 34.59
CA MET A 1 -29.39 -51.02 33.96
C MET A 1 -28.30 -49.98 33.79
N PRO A 2 -27.94 -49.60 32.55
CA PRO A 2 -27.07 -48.45 32.30
C PRO A 2 -27.81 -47.29 31.64
N THR A 3 -27.48 -46.09 32.10
CA THR A 3 -28.10 -44.80 31.80
C THR A 3 -27.63 -44.26 30.45
N VAL A 4 -28.55 -43.97 29.53
CA VAL A 4 -28.28 -43.36 28.21
C VAL A 4 -28.19 -41.84 28.36
N ALA A 5 -27.00 -41.27 28.15
CA ALA A 5 -26.78 -39.83 28.11
C ALA A 5 -27.11 -39.27 26.70
N LYS A 6 -28.14 -38.42 26.63
CA LYS A 6 -28.64 -37.80 25.41
C LYS A 6 -27.83 -36.53 25.09
N LYS A 7 -27.01 -36.58 24.04
CA LYS A 7 -26.19 -35.46 23.55
C LYS A 7 -27.11 -34.44 22.85
N ARG A 8 -27.22 -33.21 23.37
CA ARG A 8 -27.91 -32.08 22.71
C ARG A 8 -26.93 -31.37 21.78
N THR A 9 -27.18 -31.45 20.48
CA THR A 9 -26.54 -30.62 19.46
C THR A 9 -27.22 -29.24 19.42
N ARG A 10 -26.46 -28.18 19.64
CA ARG A 10 -26.90 -26.78 19.52
C ARG A 10 -26.73 -26.36 18.05
N ALA A 11 -27.84 -26.03 17.41
CA ALA A 11 -27.84 -25.45 16.07
C ALA A 11 -27.29 -24.02 16.14
N GLU A 12 -26.22 -23.75 15.38
CA GLU A 12 -25.71 -22.41 15.15
C GLU A 12 -26.59 -21.69 14.12
N LYS A 13 -27.01 -20.47 14.44
CA LYS A 13 -27.72 -19.58 13.52
C LYS A 13 -26.71 -19.02 12.49
N PRO A 14 -27.11 -18.83 11.23
CA PRO A 14 -26.28 -18.14 10.26
C PRO A 14 -26.10 -16.68 10.69
N VAL A 15 -24.84 -16.26 10.83
CA VAL A 15 -24.46 -14.85 10.99
C VAL A 15 -24.67 -14.19 9.64
N SER A 16 -25.64 -13.29 9.60
CA SER A 16 -25.97 -12.41 8.48
C SER A 16 -24.77 -11.53 8.10
N GLU A 17 -24.50 -11.45 6.81
CA GLU A 17 -23.52 -10.55 6.18
C GLU A 17 -23.72 -9.10 6.62
N ALA A 18 -22.78 -8.58 7.41
CA ALA A 18 -22.67 -7.15 7.68
C ALA A 18 -21.90 -6.50 6.52
N THR A 19 -22.64 -5.86 5.61
CA THR A 19 -22.09 -4.90 4.65
C THR A 19 -21.72 -3.63 5.44
N LEU A 20 -20.43 -3.35 5.59
CA LEU A 20 -19.95 -2.08 6.16
C LEU A 20 -19.74 -1.06 5.05
N THR A 21 -20.72 -0.17 4.92
CA THR A 21 -20.61 1.13 4.26
C THR A 21 -19.63 2.02 4.99
N LEU A 22 -18.74 2.66 4.23
CA LEU A 22 -17.89 3.76 4.68
C LEU A 22 -18.79 4.95 5.04
N THR A 23 -19.16 5.12 6.31
CA THR A 23 -19.80 6.36 6.78
C THR A 23 -18.72 7.42 6.93
N GLU A 24 -18.75 8.42 6.05
CA GLU A 24 -17.99 9.65 6.19
C GLU A 24 -18.29 10.32 7.55
N PRO A 25 -17.28 10.79 8.28
CA PRO A 25 -17.53 11.62 9.46
C PRO A 25 -18.16 12.94 9.02
N THR A 26 -19.38 13.20 9.51
CA THR A 26 -20.12 14.44 9.32
C THR A 26 -19.29 15.63 9.82
N ARG A 27 -18.61 16.31 8.90
CA ARG A 27 -17.91 17.56 9.15
C ARG A 27 -18.93 18.65 9.47
N LYS A 28 -19.03 19.06 10.74
CA LYS A 28 -19.77 20.29 11.13
C LYS A 28 -19.09 21.49 10.48
N LYS A 29 -19.70 22.03 9.40
CA LYS A 29 -19.29 23.29 8.77
C LYS A 29 -19.56 24.48 9.70
N PRO A 30 -18.61 25.41 9.86
CA PRO A 30 -18.89 26.74 10.40
C PRO A 30 -19.80 27.52 9.45
N ARG A 31 -20.81 28.15 10.03
CA ARG A 31 -21.78 29.05 9.39
C ARG A 31 -21.07 30.35 8.99
N ILE A 32 -20.83 30.54 7.69
CA ILE A 32 -20.38 31.82 7.13
C ILE A 32 -21.59 32.50 6.50
N SER A 33 -21.90 33.68 7.01
CA SER A 33 -22.97 34.56 6.56
C SER A 33 -22.69 35.11 5.16
N THR A 34 -23.74 35.14 4.35
CA THR A 34 -23.80 35.59 2.96
C THR A 34 -24.06 37.10 2.94
N GLU A 35 -23.27 37.86 2.19
CA GLU A 35 -23.70 39.14 1.62
C GLU A 35 -23.32 39.24 0.13
N SER A 36 -24.21 39.94 -0.55
CA SER A 36 -24.59 40.03 -1.95
C SER A 36 -23.77 40.98 -2.83
N SER A 37 -23.69 40.69 -4.14
CA SER A 37 -23.92 41.61 -5.30
C SER A 37 -23.28 41.00 -6.56
N SER A 38 -24.02 40.61 -7.60
CA SER A 38 -24.61 41.42 -8.70
C SER A 38 -23.57 42.09 -9.63
N SER A 39 -23.40 41.60 -10.86
CA SER A 39 -23.98 42.23 -12.07
C SER A 39 -23.66 41.46 -13.36
N ASP A 40 -24.56 41.63 -14.33
CA ASP A 40 -24.56 41.19 -15.72
C ASP A 40 -23.32 41.54 -16.56
N ALA A 41 -23.06 40.71 -17.60
CA ALA A 41 -23.20 41.10 -19.03
C ALA A 41 -22.51 40.11 -19.99
N GLN A 42 -23.28 39.52 -20.91
CA GLN A 42 -22.88 39.18 -22.29
C GLN A 42 -23.17 40.42 -23.19
N PRO A 43 -22.73 40.57 -24.48
CA PRO A 43 -22.61 39.52 -25.52
C PRO A 43 -21.59 39.71 -26.70
N THR A 44 -21.51 38.67 -27.56
CA THR A 44 -21.31 38.67 -29.06
C THR A 44 -20.04 39.31 -29.70
N THR A 45 -19.30 38.68 -30.62
CA THR A 45 -19.64 38.44 -32.05
C THR A 45 -18.46 37.79 -32.84
N ALA A 46 -18.82 37.08 -33.95
CA ALA A 46 -18.16 36.98 -35.27
C ALA A 46 -16.71 36.44 -35.44
N ARG A 47 -16.47 35.29 -36.09
CA ARG A 47 -16.41 35.00 -37.55
C ARG A 47 -15.14 35.50 -38.26
N LYS A 48 -14.25 34.59 -38.72
CA LYS A 48 -13.77 34.54 -40.12
C LYS A 48 -12.91 33.32 -40.45
N SER A 49 -13.11 32.86 -41.68
CA SER A 49 -12.54 31.70 -42.36
C SER A 49 -11.29 32.06 -43.17
N ALA A 50 -10.35 31.11 -43.31
CA ALA A 50 -9.46 30.88 -44.46
C ALA A 50 -8.76 29.53 -44.20
N SER A 51 -8.90 28.44 -44.97
CA SER A 51 -8.74 28.19 -46.41
C SER A 51 -7.35 28.51 -46.96
N SER A 52 -6.44 27.54 -46.86
CA SER A 52 -5.30 27.39 -47.77
C SER A 52 -4.91 25.92 -47.94
N LYS A 53 -4.80 25.53 -49.22
CA LYS A 53 -4.52 24.19 -49.76
C LYS A 53 -3.08 23.73 -49.52
N PRO A 54 -2.82 22.41 -49.62
CA PRO A 54 -1.54 21.78 -49.29
C PRO A 54 -0.51 21.89 -50.41
N LYS A 55 0.76 22.16 -50.06
CA LYS A 55 1.90 21.96 -50.95
C LYS A 55 2.50 20.57 -50.70
N ASN A 56 2.43 19.73 -51.73
CA ASN A 56 3.16 18.49 -51.89
C ASN A 56 4.67 18.78 -51.88
N ILE A 57 5.40 18.13 -50.96
CA ILE A 57 6.86 17.95 -51.03
C ILE A 57 7.12 16.45 -50.82
N PRO A 58 7.72 15.74 -51.78
CA PRO A 58 8.16 14.37 -51.58
C PRO A 58 9.55 14.41 -50.94
N ALA A 59 9.61 14.24 -49.61
CA ALA A 59 10.86 14.09 -48.87
C ALA A 59 10.90 12.70 -48.22
N THR A 60 11.58 11.80 -48.93
CA THR A 60 12.30 10.61 -48.43
C THR A 60 12.24 10.38 -46.92
N SER A 61 11.29 9.53 -46.49
CA SER A 61 11.24 9.00 -45.13
C SER A 61 12.39 8.02 -44.89
N LYS A 62 13.55 8.52 -44.48
CA LYS A 62 14.51 7.71 -43.72
C LYS A 62 13.82 7.38 -42.39
N THR A 63 13.36 6.14 -42.28
CA THR A 63 12.81 5.59 -41.05
C THR A 63 13.97 5.39 -40.07
N THR A 64 14.38 6.47 -39.42
CA THR A 64 15.24 6.38 -38.24
C THR A 64 14.37 5.78 -37.13
N LYS A 65 14.60 4.50 -36.86
CA LYS A 65 14.01 3.76 -35.75
C LYS A 65 14.53 4.39 -34.46
N VAL A 66 13.84 5.43 -33.97
CA VAL A 66 14.15 6.09 -32.71
C VAL A 66 13.89 5.08 -31.60
N ALA A 67 14.96 4.54 -31.04
CA ALA A 67 14.88 3.75 -29.82
C ALA A 67 14.25 4.65 -28.73
N PRO A 68 13.21 4.19 -28.02
CA PRO A 68 12.58 4.98 -26.98
C PRO A 68 13.63 5.36 -25.92
N SER A 69 13.76 6.67 -25.68
CA SER A 69 14.65 7.22 -24.68
C SER A 69 14.30 6.65 -23.30
N LYS A 70 15.26 5.98 -22.65
CA LYS A 70 15.14 5.42 -21.29
C LYS A 70 14.61 6.44 -20.27
N LYS A 71 14.80 7.75 -20.51
CA LYS A 71 14.32 8.84 -19.66
C LYS A 71 12.79 8.95 -19.64
N SER A 72 12.13 8.75 -20.79
CA SER A 72 10.66 8.84 -20.90
C SER A 72 9.94 7.68 -20.19
N THR A 73 10.51 6.48 -20.22
CA THR A 73 9.98 5.30 -19.51
C THR A 73 10.13 5.44 -18.00
N GLN A 74 11.24 6.02 -17.54
CA GLN A 74 11.52 6.19 -16.12
C GLN A 74 10.56 7.19 -15.47
N GLU A 75 10.30 8.32 -16.12
CA GLU A 75 9.36 9.36 -15.68
C GLU A 75 7.90 8.85 -15.65
N SER A 76 7.53 8.01 -16.62
CA SER A 76 6.22 7.33 -16.65
C SER A 76 6.01 6.40 -15.45
N ILE A 77 7.07 5.72 -14.97
CA ILE A 77 6.99 4.84 -13.80
C ILE A 77 6.97 5.65 -12.49
N GLU A 78 7.69 6.77 -12.38
CA GLU A 78 7.62 7.62 -11.17
C GLU A 78 6.21 8.15 -10.96
N ASN A 79 5.61 8.66 -12.04
CA ASN A 79 4.23 9.13 -12.04
C ASN A 79 3.26 7.98 -11.76
N ALA A 80 3.52 6.78 -12.29
CA ALA A 80 2.70 5.61 -12.01
C ALA A 80 2.74 5.22 -10.53
N ILE A 81 3.89 5.30 -9.85
CA ILE A 81 4.01 4.99 -8.41
C ILE A 81 3.39 6.09 -7.54
N GLY A 82 3.47 7.36 -7.96
CA GLY A 82 3.02 8.50 -7.15
C GLY A 82 3.96 8.81 -5.99
N TYR A 83 5.23 8.41 -6.09
CA TYR A 83 6.18 8.46 -4.96
C TYR A 83 6.35 9.86 -4.36
N ALA A 84 6.44 10.89 -5.20
CA ALA A 84 6.63 12.26 -4.72
C ALA A 84 5.46 12.76 -3.88
N GLU A 85 4.23 12.51 -4.32
CA GLU A 85 2.99 12.89 -3.63
C GLU A 85 2.89 12.20 -2.27
N HIS A 86 2.99 10.86 -2.25
CA HIS A 86 2.93 10.10 -1.00
C HIS A 86 4.09 10.46 -0.05
N LYS A 87 5.29 10.72 -0.57
CA LYS A 87 6.43 11.16 0.24
C LYS A 87 6.19 12.50 0.91
N GLU A 88 5.63 13.47 0.20
CA GLU A 88 5.34 14.77 0.78
C GLU A 88 4.25 14.66 1.84
N SER A 89 3.16 13.96 1.52
CA SER A 89 2.05 13.70 2.44
C SER A 89 2.51 13.06 3.75
N LEU A 90 3.23 11.93 3.68
CA LEU A 90 3.72 11.21 4.86
C LEU A 90 4.73 12.01 5.67
N LYS A 91 5.61 12.77 5.00
CA LYS A 91 6.59 13.61 5.70
C LYS A 91 5.95 14.79 6.40
N SER A 92 4.99 15.46 5.76
CA SER A 92 4.24 16.56 6.38
C SER A 92 3.46 16.04 7.57
N GLY A 93 2.65 14.99 7.39
CA GLY A 93 1.85 14.41 8.47
C GLY A 93 2.70 14.00 9.67
N LEU A 94 3.83 13.33 9.46
CA LEU A 94 4.75 12.97 10.55
C LEU A 94 5.38 14.19 11.23
N LYS A 95 5.68 15.25 10.48
CA LYS A 95 6.21 16.50 11.04
C LYS A 95 5.15 17.18 11.91
N ASP A 96 3.93 17.29 11.41
CA ASP A 96 2.79 17.93 12.09
C ASP A 96 2.46 17.17 13.38
N LEU A 97 2.42 15.83 13.34
CA LEU A 97 2.27 14.99 14.52
C LEU A 97 3.36 15.27 15.58
N LYS A 98 4.63 15.31 15.18
CA LYS A 98 5.74 15.59 16.11
C LYS A 98 5.65 16.99 16.71
N GLU A 99 5.22 17.97 15.93
CA GLU A 99 5.04 19.35 16.40
C GLU A 99 3.87 19.44 17.37
N HIS A 100 2.78 18.73 17.13
CA HIS A 100 1.63 18.63 18.01
C HIS A 100 1.98 17.96 19.33
N VAL A 101 2.59 16.78 19.32
CA VAL A 101 3.04 16.08 20.54
C VAL A 101 3.98 16.94 21.39
N ARG A 102 4.81 17.78 20.77
CA ARG A 102 5.68 18.72 21.49
C ARG A 102 4.89 19.87 22.15
N ARG A 103 3.80 20.33 21.54
CA ARG A 103 2.99 21.46 22.01
C ARG A 103 1.98 21.03 23.07
N ASP A 104 1.30 19.92 22.84
CA ASP A 104 0.20 19.43 23.68
C ASP A 104 0.35 17.94 23.95
N ARG A 105 1.35 17.61 24.79
CA ARG A 105 1.68 16.22 25.10
C ARG A 105 0.62 15.53 25.96
N THR A 106 -0.03 16.26 26.85
CA THR A 106 -0.83 15.68 27.94
C THR A 106 -2.29 15.49 27.54
N ASP A 107 -2.88 16.52 26.93
CA ASP A 107 -4.32 16.60 26.68
C ASP A 107 -4.66 16.36 25.20
N GLY A 108 -3.69 16.59 24.30
CA GLY A 108 -3.85 16.43 22.86
C GLY A 108 -3.83 14.98 22.32
N TYR A 109 -3.95 13.95 23.17
CA TYR A 109 -3.76 12.55 22.75
C TYR A 109 -4.80 12.07 21.73
N GLU A 110 -6.04 12.58 21.78
CA GLU A 110 -7.09 12.24 20.82
C GLU A 110 -6.75 12.76 19.42
N GLU A 111 -6.32 14.02 19.33
CA GLU A 111 -5.89 14.63 18.06
C GLU A 111 -4.63 13.93 17.53
N GLN A 112 -3.70 13.51 18.41
CA GLN A 112 -2.55 12.71 18.01
C GLN A 112 -2.95 11.36 17.42
N ALA A 113 -3.96 10.70 18.01
CA ALA A 113 -4.50 9.44 17.50
C ALA A 113 -5.14 9.62 16.11
N GLU A 114 -5.88 10.71 15.91
CA GLU A 114 -6.45 11.08 14.60
C GLU A 114 -5.33 11.30 13.57
N MET A 115 -4.29 12.07 13.90
CA MET A 115 -3.14 12.29 13.01
C MET A 115 -2.41 10.98 12.66
N MET A 116 -2.20 10.09 13.62
CA MET A 116 -1.60 8.77 13.38
C MET A 116 -2.48 7.91 12.46
N THR A 117 -3.80 7.99 12.65
CA THR A 117 -4.80 7.30 11.82
C THR A 117 -4.75 7.81 10.38
N ASP A 118 -4.67 9.13 10.18
CA ASP A 118 -4.57 9.74 8.84
C ASP A 118 -3.28 9.35 8.12
N ILE A 119 -2.14 9.40 8.80
CA ILE A 119 -0.85 8.96 8.24
C ILE A 119 -0.91 7.47 7.87
N SER A 120 -1.49 6.64 8.74
CA SER A 120 -1.64 5.20 8.50
C SER A 120 -2.56 4.92 7.31
N ALA A 121 -3.70 5.62 7.23
CA ALA A 121 -4.64 5.49 6.12
C ALA A 121 -3.98 5.83 4.76
N GLU A 122 -3.11 6.84 4.73
CA GLU A 122 -2.35 7.18 3.53
C GLU A 122 -1.37 6.07 3.12
N ILE A 123 -0.68 5.44 4.07
CA ILE A 123 0.16 4.26 3.80
C ILE A 123 -0.69 3.13 3.22
N LEU A 124 -1.81 2.81 3.86
CA LEU A 124 -2.69 1.70 3.48
C LEU A 124 -3.34 1.89 2.11
N LYS A 125 -3.65 3.14 1.75
CA LYS A 125 -4.11 3.51 0.41
C LYS A 125 -3.03 3.24 -0.65
N TRP A 126 -1.75 3.35 -0.29
CA TRP A 126 -0.64 3.16 -1.21
C TRP A 126 -0.23 1.69 -1.41
N LEU A 127 -0.34 0.85 -0.37
CA LEU A 127 0.11 -0.56 -0.44
C LEU A 127 -0.49 -1.37 -1.60
N PRO A 128 -1.82 -1.34 -1.88
CA PRO A 128 -2.40 -2.09 -2.99
C PRO A 128 -1.79 -1.69 -4.33
N LYS A 129 -1.53 -0.39 -4.52
CA LYS A 129 -0.92 0.15 -5.74
C LYS A 129 0.52 -0.34 -5.90
N LEU A 130 1.30 -0.34 -4.81
CA LEU A 130 2.67 -0.89 -4.81
C LEU A 130 2.67 -2.38 -5.15
N TRP A 131 1.73 -3.14 -4.58
CA TRP A 131 1.60 -4.57 -4.86
C TRP A 131 1.26 -4.82 -6.33
N GLN A 132 0.29 -4.10 -6.90
CA GLN A 132 -0.06 -4.21 -8.33
C GLN A 132 1.13 -3.88 -9.25
N LEU A 133 1.96 -2.90 -8.88
CA LEU A 133 3.15 -2.55 -9.66
C LEU A 133 4.23 -3.63 -9.60
N MET A 134 4.31 -4.35 -8.49
CA MET A 134 5.24 -5.46 -8.31
C MET A 134 4.88 -6.68 -9.16
N THR A 135 3.59 -6.96 -9.34
CA THR A 135 3.10 -8.14 -10.06
C THR A 135 2.97 -7.93 -11.57
N LYS A 136 3.04 -6.69 -12.06
CA LYS A 136 2.92 -6.37 -13.49
C LYS A 136 4.03 -6.98 -14.36
N VAL A 137 3.63 -7.43 -15.54
CA VAL A 137 4.41 -8.25 -16.49
C VAL A 137 5.65 -7.55 -17.08
N LYS A 138 5.69 -6.21 -17.15
CA LYS A 138 6.79 -5.45 -17.79
C LYS A 138 8.10 -5.38 -17.00
N GLY A 139 8.26 -6.24 -15.99
CA GLY A 139 9.40 -6.23 -15.10
C GLY A 139 9.17 -5.22 -13.98
N PRO A 140 9.04 -5.66 -12.72
CA PRO A 140 8.84 -4.74 -11.61
C PRO A 140 10.08 -3.89 -11.35
N ASP A 141 9.86 -2.59 -11.11
CA ASP A 141 10.90 -1.70 -10.58
C ASP A 141 11.02 -1.91 -9.07
N PHE A 142 11.63 -3.05 -8.69
CA PHE A 142 11.82 -3.44 -7.29
C PHE A 142 12.53 -2.37 -6.48
N LYS A 143 13.45 -1.60 -7.09
CA LYS A 143 14.18 -0.53 -6.41
C LYS A 143 13.25 0.59 -5.95
N ARG A 144 12.29 0.99 -6.78
CA ARG A 144 11.31 2.02 -6.39
C ARG A 144 10.30 1.53 -5.38
N ILE A 145 9.82 0.30 -5.52
CA ILE A 145 8.93 -0.32 -4.54
C ILE A 145 9.64 -0.40 -3.18
N GLN A 146 10.89 -0.84 -3.17
CA GLN A 146 11.77 -0.84 -1.99
C GLN A 146 11.89 0.56 -1.37
N GLN A 147 12.10 1.61 -2.16
CA GLN A 147 12.15 2.99 -1.66
C GLN A 147 10.83 3.43 -1.02
N ALA A 148 9.69 3.07 -1.63
CA ALA A 148 8.37 3.35 -1.08
C ALA A 148 8.13 2.61 0.24
N LEU A 149 8.48 1.32 0.33
CA LEU A 149 8.34 0.53 1.56
C LEU A 149 9.27 1.03 2.67
N VAL A 150 10.49 1.47 2.33
CA VAL A 150 11.40 2.14 3.26
C VAL A 150 10.74 3.38 3.86
N LEU A 151 10.18 4.25 3.03
CA LEU A 151 9.50 5.45 3.48
C LEU A 151 8.31 5.13 4.38
N CYS A 152 7.47 4.17 4.00
CA CYS A 152 6.31 3.76 4.80
C CYS A 152 6.76 3.23 6.18
N THR A 153 7.75 2.33 6.20
CA THR A 153 8.26 1.75 7.44
C THR A 153 8.90 2.79 8.35
N ASP A 154 9.71 3.70 7.77
CA ASP A 154 10.35 4.78 8.53
C ASP A 154 9.32 5.77 9.07
N THR A 155 8.21 5.96 8.36
CA THR A 155 7.09 6.79 8.82
C THR A 155 6.38 6.17 10.02
N VAL A 156 6.03 4.87 9.94
CA VAL A 156 5.41 4.14 11.06
C VAL A 156 6.31 4.13 12.29
N LYS A 157 7.59 3.79 12.14
CA LYS A 157 8.56 3.88 13.25
C LYS A 157 8.73 5.31 13.77
N GLY A 158 8.54 6.31 12.91
CA GLY A 158 8.53 7.71 13.29
C GLY A 158 7.35 8.05 14.20
N MET A 159 6.17 7.47 13.93
CA MET A 159 4.97 7.60 14.77
C MET A 159 5.17 6.90 16.11
N GLU A 160 5.67 5.66 16.13
CA GLU A 160 5.96 4.92 17.37
C GLU A 160 6.92 5.69 18.29
N LYS A 161 7.90 6.39 17.72
CA LYS A 161 8.93 7.15 18.46
C LYS A 161 8.54 8.57 18.82
N CYS A 162 7.33 9.03 18.48
CA CYS A 162 6.95 10.41 18.74
C CYS A 162 6.62 10.68 20.23
N ASN A 163 6.56 9.65 21.08
CA ASN A 163 6.20 9.72 22.50
C ASN A 163 4.78 10.26 22.74
N SER A 164 3.85 10.03 21.80
CA SER A 164 2.42 10.22 22.03
C SER A 164 1.93 9.29 23.15
N ARG A 165 0.89 9.71 23.87
CA ARG A 165 0.19 8.86 24.83
C ARG A 165 -0.74 7.85 24.17
N CYS A 166 -1.10 8.06 22.90
CA CYS A 166 -1.78 7.05 22.09
C CYS A 166 -0.75 6.05 21.61
N GLU A 167 -0.87 4.78 22.02
CA GLU A 167 0.00 3.73 21.50
C GLU A 167 -0.41 3.40 20.07
N TYR A 168 0.55 3.47 19.16
CA TYR A 168 0.32 3.15 17.76
C TYR A 168 -0.21 1.71 17.56
N THR A 169 0.21 0.79 18.42
CA THR A 169 -0.20 -0.62 18.43
C THR A 169 -1.67 -0.84 18.72
N ASP A 170 -2.36 0.16 19.28
CA ASP A 170 -3.79 0.07 19.64
C ASP A 170 -4.73 0.42 18.48
N LEU A 171 -4.19 0.84 17.33
CA LEU A 171 -4.98 1.25 16.17
C LEU A 171 -5.12 0.09 15.17
N PRO A 172 -6.25 -0.65 15.16
CA PRO A 172 -6.48 -1.67 14.16
C PRO A 172 -6.85 -1.03 12.83
N PHE A 173 -6.21 -1.48 11.76
CA PHE A 173 -6.54 -1.04 10.41
C PHE A 173 -7.02 -2.19 9.56
N ASN A 174 -7.96 -1.91 8.66
CA ASN A 174 -8.45 -2.89 7.72
C ASN A 174 -7.84 -2.66 6.34
N ILE A 175 -7.24 -3.69 5.76
CA ILE A 175 -6.79 -3.66 4.37
C ILE A 175 -7.31 -4.87 3.62
N LYS A 176 -7.64 -4.65 2.35
CA LYS A 176 -7.97 -5.70 1.38
C LYS A 176 -7.22 -5.39 0.08
N ILE A 177 -6.32 -6.29 -0.33
CA ILE A 177 -5.62 -6.21 -1.60
C ILE A 177 -6.19 -7.28 -2.52
N THR A 178 -6.51 -6.89 -3.75
CA THR A 178 -7.03 -7.79 -4.78
C THR A 178 -6.17 -7.73 -6.03
N ASP A 179 -6.16 -8.84 -6.77
CA ASP A 179 -5.60 -8.87 -8.12
C ASP A 179 -6.53 -8.21 -9.15
N ASP A 180 -6.11 -8.23 -10.42
CA ASP A 180 -6.86 -7.67 -11.55
C ASP A 180 -8.20 -8.41 -11.77
N ASP A 181 -8.29 -9.68 -11.36
CA ASP A 181 -9.49 -10.53 -11.41
C ASP A 181 -10.38 -10.38 -10.18
N LYS A 182 -10.03 -9.46 -9.25
CA LYS A 182 -10.71 -9.18 -7.98
C LYS A 182 -10.64 -10.31 -6.95
N ASN A 183 -9.77 -11.29 -7.14
CA ASN A 183 -9.49 -12.30 -6.12
C ASN A 183 -8.79 -11.62 -4.94
N VAL A 184 -9.11 -12.07 -3.72
CA VAL A 184 -8.49 -11.54 -2.50
C VAL A 184 -7.10 -12.15 -2.34
N ILE A 185 -6.09 -11.30 -2.39
CA ILE A 185 -4.68 -11.69 -2.25
C ILE A 185 -4.22 -11.53 -0.81
N TYR A 186 -4.72 -10.51 -0.14
CA TYR A 186 -4.41 -10.24 1.25
C TYR A 186 -5.59 -9.54 1.90
N LYS A 187 -5.94 -9.97 3.11
CA LYS A 187 -6.92 -9.30 3.95
C LYS A 187 -6.42 -9.36 5.39
N SER A 188 -6.41 -8.23 6.07
CA SER A 188 -5.93 -8.14 7.43
C SER A 188 -6.65 -7.03 8.20
N SER A 189 -6.77 -7.23 9.52
CA SER A 189 -7.30 -6.27 10.49
C SER A 189 -6.27 -6.00 11.60
N GLU A 190 -5.00 -5.93 11.23
CA GLU A 190 -3.85 -5.80 12.15
C GLU A 190 -3.25 -4.38 12.15
N CYS A 191 -2.12 -4.18 12.81
CA CYS A 191 -1.37 -2.93 12.74
C CYS A 191 -0.69 -2.75 11.35
N VAL A 192 -0.39 -1.51 10.94
CA VAL A 192 0.24 -1.27 9.61
C VAL A 192 1.64 -1.88 9.54
N LEU A 193 2.34 -2.03 10.67
CA LEU A 193 3.67 -2.64 10.67
C LEU A 193 3.65 -4.10 10.22
N ASP A 194 2.63 -4.87 10.61
CA ASP A 194 2.43 -6.25 10.15
C ASP A 194 2.07 -6.31 8.66
N MET A 195 1.24 -5.37 8.20
CA MET A 195 0.91 -5.23 6.77
C MET A 195 2.15 -4.85 5.95
N LEU A 196 3.04 -4.02 6.49
CA LEU A 196 4.33 -3.70 5.88
C LEU A 196 5.28 -4.91 5.89
N ALA A 197 5.30 -5.71 6.95
CA ALA A 197 6.06 -6.96 6.98
C ALA A 197 5.57 -7.92 5.87
N TRP A 198 4.26 -8.04 5.67
CA TRP A 198 3.70 -8.79 4.55
C TRP A 198 4.15 -8.22 3.19
N MET A 199 4.11 -6.90 2.99
CA MET A 199 4.58 -6.27 1.75
C MET A 199 6.09 -6.48 1.50
N TRP A 200 6.91 -6.43 2.54
CA TRP A 200 8.35 -6.74 2.45
C TRP A 200 8.59 -8.21 2.09
N LYS A 201 7.82 -9.15 2.66
CA LYS A 201 7.84 -10.56 2.27
C LYS A 201 7.58 -10.71 0.77
N GLU A 202 6.49 -10.12 0.28
CA GLU A 202 6.13 -10.19 -1.14
C GLU A 202 7.24 -9.64 -2.05
N LEU A 203 7.82 -8.49 -1.69
CA LEU A 203 8.94 -7.88 -2.43
C LEU A 203 10.15 -8.80 -2.53
N LEU A 204 10.59 -9.35 -1.39
CA LEU A 204 11.77 -10.21 -1.33
C LEU A 204 11.57 -11.49 -2.14
N VAL A 205 10.41 -12.15 -1.99
CA VAL A 205 10.10 -13.39 -2.69
C VAL A 205 9.98 -13.16 -4.19
N HIS A 206 9.32 -12.08 -4.60
CA HIS A 206 9.16 -11.75 -6.00
C HIS A 206 10.51 -11.41 -6.65
N ALA A 207 11.36 -10.62 -5.98
CA ALA A 207 12.71 -10.32 -6.43
C ALA A 207 13.58 -11.58 -6.56
N ALA A 208 13.56 -12.45 -5.54
CA ALA A 208 14.28 -13.71 -5.55
C ALA A 208 13.83 -14.64 -6.70
N SER A 209 12.53 -14.75 -6.96
CA SER A 209 11.99 -15.57 -8.07
C SER A 209 12.38 -15.08 -9.46
N LYS A 210 12.82 -13.83 -9.56
CA LYS A 210 13.37 -13.23 -10.79
C LYS A 210 14.89 -13.24 -10.81
N ASN A 211 15.53 -14.03 -9.94
CA ASN A 211 16.98 -14.14 -9.77
C ASN A 211 17.67 -12.80 -9.46
N GLN A 212 16.96 -11.87 -8.82
CA GLN A 212 17.59 -10.64 -8.35
C GLN A 212 18.23 -10.84 -6.97
N SER A 213 19.36 -10.17 -6.71
CA SER A 213 19.96 -10.15 -5.37
C SER A 213 19.02 -9.43 -4.41
N ILE A 214 18.76 -10.07 -3.26
CA ILE A 214 17.91 -9.54 -2.20
C ILE A 214 18.72 -9.05 -0.99
N ASP A 215 20.05 -9.14 -1.01
CA ASP A 215 20.91 -8.88 0.16
C ASP A 215 20.78 -7.44 0.67
N ALA A 216 20.72 -6.47 -0.26
CA ALA A 216 20.50 -5.08 0.07
C ALA A 216 19.10 -4.83 0.67
N MET A 217 18.08 -5.54 0.19
CA MET A 217 16.71 -5.43 0.73
C MET A 217 16.63 -6.07 2.13
N LEU A 218 17.24 -7.24 2.33
CA LEU A 218 17.33 -7.91 3.63
C LEU A 218 18.01 -7.03 4.67
N THR A 219 19.13 -6.38 4.29
CA THR A 219 19.81 -5.43 5.19
C THR A 219 18.89 -4.30 5.63
N LEU A 220 18.02 -3.80 4.73
CA LEU A 220 17.07 -2.74 5.06
C LEU A 220 15.93 -3.21 5.97
N VAL A 221 15.46 -4.45 5.77
CA VAL A 221 14.46 -5.11 6.62
C VAL A 221 15.03 -5.35 8.02
N GLU A 222 16.28 -5.81 8.12
CA GLU A 222 16.98 -6.05 9.39
C GLU A 222 17.23 -4.76 10.16
N ARG A 223 17.69 -3.69 9.49
CA ARG A 223 17.85 -2.36 10.12
C ARG A 223 16.54 -1.75 10.62
N ARG A 224 15.40 -2.29 10.19
CA ARG A 224 14.06 -1.89 10.61
C ARG A 224 13.42 -2.92 11.53
N ASP A 225 14.18 -3.89 12.06
CA ASP A 225 13.71 -4.91 13.00
C ASP A 225 12.51 -5.71 12.48
N LEU A 226 12.29 -5.72 11.16
CA LEU A 226 11.17 -6.41 10.53
C LEU A 226 11.51 -7.84 10.12
N ALA A 227 12.78 -8.24 10.24
CA ALA A 227 13.22 -9.53 9.72
C ALA A 227 12.50 -10.71 10.38
N HIS A 228 12.24 -10.66 11.69
CA HIS A 228 11.48 -11.73 12.34
C HIS A 228 10.06 -11.83 11.76
N SER A 229 9.31 -10.72 11.72
CA SER A 229 7.94 -10.66 11.20
C SER A 229 7.85 -11.03 9.73
N VAL A 230 8.81 -10.61 8.90
CA VAL A 230 8.83 -10.95 7.47
C VAL A 230 9.03 -12.45 7.27
N PHE A 231 9.96 -13.06 8.00
CA PHE A 231 10.27 -14.49 7.83
C PHE A 231 9.28 -15.41 8.55
N SER A 232 8.57 -14.94 9.59
CA SER A 232 7.48 -15.73 10.20
C SER A 232 6.29 -15.90 9.24
N LEU A 233 6.09 -14.94 8.33
CA LEU A 233 5.06 -15.00 7.28
C LEU A 233 5.44 -15.90 6.09
N ILE A 234 6.62 -16.53 6.09
CA ILE A 234 7.03 -17.46 5.04
C ILE A 234 6.82 -18.90 5.52
N ARG A 235 6.05 -19.67 4.74
CA ARG A 235 5.81 -21.08 4.99
C ARG A 235 7.12 -21.87 4.98
N LYS A 236 7.39 -22.63 6.05
CA LYS A 236 8.58 -23.49 6.14
C LYS A 236 8.42 -24.77 5.30
N PRO A 237 9.48 -25.28 4.66
CA PRO A 237 9.45 -26.56 3.95
C PRO A 237 8.96 -27.69 4.87
N GLY A 238 8.04 -28.53 4.38
CA GLY A 238 7.50 -29.66 5.14
C GLY A 238 6.49 -29.31 6.24
N SER A 239 6.16 -28.02 6.43
CA SER A 239 5.03 -27.65 7.30
C SER A 239 3.74 -28.18 6.68
N LYS A 240 3.11 -29.15 7.37
CA LYS A 240 1.77 -29.61 7.03
C LYS A 240 0.81 -28.44 7.26
N GLN A 241 -0.11 -28.18 6.33
CA GLN A 241 -1.25 -27.28 6.55
C GLN A 241 -1.98 -27.72 7.83
N LYS A 242 -1.67 -27.06 8.94
CA LYS A 242 -2.35 -27.20 10.22
C LYS A 242 -2.82 -25.81 10.63
N GLY A 243 -3.66 -25.20 9.81
CA GLY A 243 -4.14 -23.83 10.01
C GLY A 243 -5.00 -23.34 8.86
N ASN A 244 -5.64 -22.18 9.05
CA ASN A 244 -6.33 -21.46 7.99
C ASN A 244 -5.33 -21.11 6.89
N GLU A 245 -5.64 -21.40 5.63
CA GLU A 245 -4.76 -21.12 4.48
C GLU A 245 -4.38 -19.63 4.36
N GLU A 246 -5.18 -18.78 5.01
CA GLU A 246 -5.03 -17.34 5.12
C GLU A 246 -3.87 -16.90 6.04
N GLU A 247 -3.21 -17.78 6.79
CA GLU A 247 -2.11 -17.38 7.67
C GLU A 247 -0.89 -16.84 6.89
N PHE A 248 -0.53 -17.51 5.79
CA PHE A 248 0.68 -17.18 5.02
C PHE A 248 0.42 -16.22 3.86
N TRP A 249 -0.83 -16.15 3.37
CA TRP A 249 -1.21 -15.40 2.18
C TRP A 249 -0.23 -15.63 1.01
N ASP A 250 -0.02 -16.90 0.66
CA ASP A 250 0.95 -17.36 -0.37
C ASP A 250 0.28 -18.16 -1.50
N ALA A 251 -1.06 -18.23 -1.54
CA ALA A 251 -1.82 -18.97 -2.54
C ALA A 251 -1.62 -18.40 -3.96
N HIS A 252 -1.45 -17.08 -4.08
CA HIS A 252 -1.20 -16.39 -5.35
C HIS A 252 0.24 -16.53 -5.86
N TRP A 253 1.14 -17.11 -5.07
CA TRP A 253 2.53 -17.30 -5.48
C TRP A 253 2.64 -18.37 -6.56
N SER A 254 3.40 -18.04 -7.60
CA SER A 254 3.88 -19.04 -8.57
C SER A 254 4.81 -20.07 -7.91
N ASP A 255 5.01 -21.21 -8.55
CA ASP A 255 5.94 -22.24 -8.06
C ASP A 255 7.36 -21.71 -7.88
N ALA A 256 7.82 -20.84 -8.80
CA ALA A 256 9.13 -20.19 -8.69
C ALA A 256 9.23 -19.29 -7.44
N MET A 257 8.14 -18.63 -7.05
CA MET A 257 8.09 -17.82 -5.82
C MET A 257 8.12 -18.72 -4.58
N LYS A 258 7.34 -19.81 -4.55
CA LYS A 258 7.33 -20.77 -3.43
C LYS A 258 8.70 -21.42 -3.23
N GLU A 259 9.37 -21.79 -4.32
CA GLU A 259 10.73 -22.32 -4.29
C GLU A 259 11.72 -21.28 -3.77
N SER A 260 11.65 -20.04 -4.28
CA SER A 260 12.53 -18.95 -3.83
C SER A 260 12.35 -18.64 -2.34
N ALA A 261 11.11 -18.62 -1.86
CA ALA A 261 10.79 -18.40 -0.45
C ALA A 261 11.36 -19.53 0.45
N SER A 262 11.28 -20.77 -0.02
CA SER A 262 11.86 -21.94 0.66
C SER A 262 13.40 -21.83 0.76
N GLN A 263 14.06 -21.46 -0.34
CA GLN A 263 15.52 -21.25 -0.37
C GLN A 263 15.95 -20.09 0.54
N MET A 264 15.20 -18.99 0.57
CA MET A 264 15.46 -17.87 1.47
C MET A 264 15.43 -18.31 2.95
N CYS A 265 14.44 -19.11 3.34
CA CYS A 265 14.35 -19.64 4.70
C CYS A 265 15.50 -20.58 5.04
N ALA A 266 15.88 -21.48 4.12
CA ALA A 266 16.98 -22.42 4.32
C ALA A 266 18.32 -21.68 4.53
N LYS A 267 18.61 -20.65 3.71
CA LYS A 267 19.83 -19.84 3.85
C LYS A 267 19.89 -19.07 5.16
N ARG A 268 18.75 -18.62 5.69
CA ARG A 268 18.68 -17.89 6.97
C ARG A 268 18.97 -18.80 8.16
N GLN A 269 18.56 -20.07 8.11
CA GLN A 269 18.82 -21.04 9.19
C GLN A 269 20.29 -21.48 9.30
N GLN A 270 21.09 -21.22 8.26
CA GLN A 270 22.53 -21.54 8.23
C GLN A 270 23.42 -20.43 8.80
N LYS A 271 22.84 -19.25 9.11
CA LYS A 271 23.53 -18.11 9.72
C LYS A 271 23.29 -18.10 11.21
#